data_AF-A0A8U0HPZ3-F1
#
_entry.id   AF-A0A8U0HPZ3-F1
#
_cell.length_a   1.000
_cell.length_b   1.000
_cell.length_c   1.000
_cell.angle_alpha   90.00
_cell.angle_beta   90.00
_cell.angle_gamma   90.00
#
_symmetry.space_group_name_H-M   'P 1'
#
loop_
_entity.id
_entity.type
_entity.pdbx_description
1 polymer ?
#
loop_
_entity_poly.entity_id
_entity_poly.type
_entity_poly.pdbx_seq_one_letter_code
_entity_poly.pdbx_strand_id
1 'polypeptide(L)'
;MSDDEFNQGRQQETPVVSDGGTSLPTRIFGALAHQRRRCVLYYLRDHEQASIDDLASHLTVFEQDIPRNEMTPEAIKQVKTTLVQIHLPKLDDYGLIDYDRRSETVCCTYAPDLLDDALDIAATIDNYP
;
A
#
# COMPACT_ATOMS: atom_id res chain seq x y z
N MET A 1 58.13 3.98 11.15
CA MET A 1 57.36 4.92 11.98
C MET A 1 56.30 5.48 11.04
N SER A 2 55.30 4.69 10.59
CA SER A 2 54.35 3.86 11.39
C SER A 2 53.73 4.78 12.44
N ASP A 3 52.47 5.19 12.31
CA ASP A 3 51.25 4.38 12.44
C ASP A 3 50.07 5.05 11.66
N ASP A 4 49.25 4.32 10.90
CA ASP A 4 47.91 3.81 11.28
C ASP A 4 46.97 4.95 11.79
N GLU A 5 45.77 5.22 11.27
CA GLU A 5 44.69 4.30 10.90
C GLU A 5 43.78 4.89 9.81
N PHE A 6 43.31 3.97 8.98
CA PHE A 6 42.21 4.12 8.04
C PHE A 6 40.92 4.54 8.76
N ASN A 7 40.36 5.71 8.43
CA ASN A 7 38.96 6.00 8.73
C ASN A 7 38.09 5.75 7.48
N GLN A 8 37.64 4.50 7.37
CA GLN A 8 36.54 4.10 6.48
C GLN A 8 35.23 4.67 7.04
N GLY A 9 34.87 5.88 6.63
CA GLY A 9 33.54 6.44 6.80
C GLY A 9 32.78 6.40 5.49
N ARG A 10 32.27 5.23 5.09
CA ARG A 10 31.31 5.08 4.00
C ARG A 10 30.02 5.80 4.44
N GLN A 11 29.90 7.08 4.13
CA GLN A 11 28.64 7.81 4.23
C GLN A 11 27.72 7.24 3.15
N GLN A 12 27.02 6.16 3.49
CA GLN A 12 25.77 5.83 2.82
C GLN A 12 24.80 6.93 3.21
N GLU A 13 24.73 7.97 2.38
CA GLU A 13 23.59 8.88 2.37
C GLU A 13 22.37 8.05 2.00
N THR A 14 21.70 7.52 3.02
CA THR A 14 20.31 7.11 2.91
C THR A 14 19.51 8.34 2.49
N PRO A 15 18.57 8.23 1.54
CA PRO A 15 17.67 9.33 1.27
C PRO A 15 16.77 9.49 2.51
N VAL A 16 17.08 10.50 3.32
CA VAL A 16 16.23 10.99 4.39
C VAL A 16 15.01 11.61 3.70
N VAL A 17 13.94 10.84 3.54
CA VAL A 17 12.61 11.40 3.26
C VAL A 17 12.12 12.00 4.58
N SER A 18 12.46 13.27 4.78
CA SER A 18 11.86 14.12 5.80
C SER A 18 10.47 14.51 5.30
N ASP A 19 9.44 13.80 5.73
CA ASP A 19 8.10 14.39 5.80
C ASP A 19 7.92 15.01 7.18
N GLY A 20 7.57 16.29 7.21
CA GLY A 20 7.29 17.00 8.44
C GLY A 20 6.01 16.47 9.09
N GLY A 21 6.14 15.65 10.12
CA GLY A 21 5.32 15.75 11.34
C GLY A 21 3.88 15.21 11.32
N THR A 22 3.48 14.39 10.34
CA THR A 22 2.12 13.82 10.36
C THR A 22 2.07 12.54 11.21
N SER A 23 1.28 12.56 12.29
CA SER A 23 1.16 11.44 13.23
C SER A 23 0.66 10.16 12.55
N LEU A 24 1.03 8.99 13.09
CA LEU A 24 0.56 7.69 12.60
C LEU A 24 -0.98 7.61 12.49
N PRO A 25 -1.77 8.05 13.49
CA PRO A 25 -3.24 8.13 13.34
C PRO A 25 -3.68 8.95 12.13
N THR A 26 -3.08 10.11 11.89
CA THR A 26 -3.42 10.96 10.74
C THR A 26 -3.13 10.26 9.41
N ARG A 27 -2.02 9.52 9.32
CA ARG A 27 -1.68 8.71 8.14
C ARG A 27 -2.70 7.57 7.93
N ILE A 28 -3.06 6.85 8.99
CA ILE A 28 -4.07 5.78 8.95
C ILE A 28 -5.42 6.34 8.50
N PHE A 29 -5.97 7.36 9.17
CA PHE A 29 -7.23 7.96 8.74
C PHE A 29 -7.15 8.55 7.33
N GLY A 30 -6.01 9.16 7.00
CA GLY A 30 -5.71 9.66 5.67
C GLY A 30 -5.74 8.59 4.60
N ALA A 31 -5.30 7.36 4.89
CA ALA A 31 -5.40 6.21 4.01
C ALA A 31 -6.83 5.65 3.95
N LEU A 32 -7.45 5.43 5.10
CA LEU A 32 -8.78 4.81 5.21
C LEU A 32 -9.91 5.69 4.68
N ALA A 33 -9.68 6.98 4.42
CA ALA A 33 -10.66 7.88 3.81
C ALA A 33 -11.12 7.50 2.38
N HIS A 34 -10.46 6.56 1.70
CA HIS A 34 -10.86 6.10 0.35
C HIS A 34 -11.01 4.59 0.29
N GLN A 35 -12.17 4.13 -0.21
CA GLN A 35 -12.53 2.71 -0.28
C GLN A 35 -11.48 1.86 -0.99
N ARG A 36 -11.01 2.28 -2.17
CA ARG A 36 -9.96 1.56 -2.90
C ARG A 36 -8.67 1.35 -2.11
N ARG A 37 -8.28 2.34 -1.29
CA ARG A 37 -7.10 2.19 -0.41
C ARG A 37 -7.37 1.21 0.73
N ARG A 38 -8.60 1.23 1.28
CA ARG A 38 -9.02 0.23 2.27
C ARG A 38 -8.99 -1.18 1.68
N CYS A 39 -9.54 -1.39 0.49
CA CYS A 39 -9.51 -2.68 -0.20
C CYS A 39 -8.10 -3.21 -0.43
N VAL A 40 -7.15 -2.33 -0.82
CA VAL A 40 -5.73 -2.72 -0.93
C VAL A 40 -5.18 -3.17 0.41
N LEU A 41 -5.44 -2.42 1.48
CA LEU A 41 -4.97 -2.76 2.83
C LEU A 41 -5.62 -4.03 3.38
N TYR A 42 -6.92 -4.27 3.12
CA TYR A 42 -7.56 -5.54 3.48
C TYR A 42 -6.92 -6.70 2.75
N TYR A 43 -6.69 -6.57 1.44
CA TYR A 43 -6.04 -7.61 0.65
C TYR A 43 -4.64 -7.93 1.17
N LEU A 44 -3.86 -6.88 1.48
CA LEU A 44 -2.49 -7.04 1.97
C LEU A 44 -2.40 -7.44 3.45
N ARG A 45 -3.50 -7.33 4.21
CA ARG A 45 -3.58 -7.88 5.57
C ARG A 45 -3.55 -9.41 5.54
N ASP A 46 -4.21 -10.00 4.54
CA ASP A 46 -4.26 -11.45 4.37
C ASP A 46 -3.11 -11.98 3.50
N HIS A 47 -2.45 -11.09 2.74
CA HIS A 47 -1.36 -11.42 1.82
C HIS A 47 -0.18 -10.47 2.04
N GLU A 48 0.96 -10.97 2.52
CA GLU A 48 2.14 -10.13 2.77
C GLU A 48 2.62 -9.34 1.54
N GLN A 49 2.33 -9.86 0.34
CA GLN A 49 2.67 -9.26 -0.95
C GLN A 49 1.57 -9.53 -1.99
N ALA A 50 1.38 -8.59 -2.93
CA ALA A 50 0.47 -8.73 -4.06
C ALA A 50 1.06 -8.14 -5.35
N SER A 51 0.66 -8.68 -6.51
CA SER A 51 0.88 -8.00 -7.79
C SER A 51 -0.19 -6.92 -8.01
N ILE A 52 0.12 -5.91 -8.82
CA ILE A 52 -0.88 -4.88 -9.19
C ILE A 52 -2.05 -5.50 -9.95
N ASP A 53 -1.81 -6.52 -10.77
CA ASP A 53 -2.86 -7.20 -11.54
C ASP A 53 -3.82 -7.98 -10.64
N ASP A 54 -3.31 -8.62 -9.59
CA ASP A 54 -4.14 -9.30 -8.59
C ASP A 54 -5.00 -8.30 -7.81
N LEU A 55 -4.40 -7.19 -7.36
CA LEU A 55 -5.12 -6.11 -6.69
C LEU A 55 -6.20 -5.51 -7.59
N ALA A 56 -5.88 -5.20 -8.85
CA ALA A 56 -6.83 -4.62 -9.78
C ALA A 56 -8.00 -5.57 -10.06
N SER A 57 -7.72 -6.86 -10.20
CA SER A 57 -8.75 -7.88 -10.39
C SER A 57 -9.63 -8.02 -9.16
N HIS A 58 -9.03 -8.09 -7.97
CA HIS A 58 -9.76 -8.20 -6.70
C HIS A 58 -10.68 -7.00 -6.45
N LEU A 59 -10.15 -5.78 -6.62
CA LEU A 59 -10.94 -4.57 -6.46
C LEU A 59 -12.07 -4.47 -7.49
N THR A 60 -11.85 -4.93 -8.73
CA THR A 60 -12.90 -4.92 -9.75
C THR A 60 -14.06 -5.84 -9.36
N VAL A 61 -13.78 -7.05 -8.84
CA VAL A 61 -14.83 -7.95 -8.31
C VAL A 61 -15.58 -7.28 -7.17
N PHE A 62 -14.83 -6.71 -6.22
CA PHE A 62 -15.41 -6.08 -5.03
C PHE A 62 -16.28 -4.86 -5.37
N GLU A 63 -15.86 -3.99 -6.30
CA GLU A 63 -16.59 -2.77 -6.64
C GLU A 63 -17.82 -2.98 -7.52
N GLN A 64 -17.75 -3.94 -8.43
CA GLN A 64 -18.81 -4.17 -9.41
C GLN A 64 -19.82 -5.22 -8.94
N ASP A 65 -19.53 -5.93 -7.86
CA ASP A 65 -20.32 -7.07 -7.35
C ASP A 65 -20.64 -8.08 -8.47
N ILE A 66 -19.68 -8.27 -9.37
CA ILE A 66 -19.78 -9.22 -10.48
C ILE A 66 -18.88 -10.43 -10.23
N PRO A 67 -19.33 -11.63 -10.61
CA PRO A 67 -18.49 -12.80 -10.53
C PRO A 67 -17.33 -12.71 -11.53
N ARG A 68 -16.21 -13.37 -11.21
CA ARG A 68 -14.93 -13.26 -11.95
C ARG A 68 -15.06 -13.59 -13.45
N ASN A 69 -16.02 -14.44 -13.82
CA ASN A 69 -16.29 -14.83 -15.21
C ASN A 69 -17.03 -13.75 -16.03
N GLU A 70 -17.62 -12.76 -15.38
CA GLU A 70 -18.32 -11.63 -16.02
C GLU A 70 -17.46 -10.36 -16.07
N MET A 71 -16.27 -10.39 -15.46
CA MET A 71 -15.32 -9.29 -15.48
C MET A 71 -14.80 -9.00 -16.89
N THR A 72 -14.91 -7.74 -17.30
CA THR A 72 -14.31 -7.30 -18.57
C THR A 72 -12.85 -6.90 -18.38
N PRO A 73 -11.97 -7.17 -19.37
CA PRO A 73 -10.58 -6.71 -19.32
C PRO A 73 -10.44 -5.19 -19.18
N GLU A 74 -11.40 -4.43 -19.72
CA GLU A 74 -11.39 -2.96 -19.65
C GLU A 74 -11.66 -2.44 -18.23
N ALA A 75 -12.57 -3.08 -17.49
CA ALA A 75 -12.83 -2.74 -16.09
C ALA A 75 -11.57 -2.94 -15.22
N ILE A 76 -10.90 -4.09 -15.36
CA ILE A 76 -9.65 -4.39 -14.65
C ILE A 76 -8.58 -3.35 -14.98
N LYS A 77 -8.43 -3.03 -16.27
CA LYS A 77 -7.45 -2.03 -16.73
C LYS A 77 -7.72 -0.64 -16.17
N GLN A 78 -8.98 -0.23 -16.05
CA GLN A 78 -9.36 1.06 -15.47
C GLN A 78 -9.01 1.11 -13.97
N VAL A 79 -9.31 0.05 -13.23
CA VAL A 79 -8.95 -0.06 -11.80
C VAL A 79 -7.43 -0.07 -11.63
N LYS A 80 -6.70 -0.88 -12.42
CA LYS A 80 -5.22 -0.91 -12.43
C LYS A 80 -4.63 0.48 -12.65
N THR A 81 -5.13 1.20 -13.65
CA THR A 81 -4.65 2.55 -13.97
C THR A 81 -4.83 3.49 -12.77
N THR A 82 -5.99 3.43 -12.11
CA THR A 82 -6.26 4.30 -10.96
C THR A 82 -5.43 3.90 -9.74
N LEU A 83 -5.21 2.60 -9.52
CA LEU A 83 -4.34 2.09 -8.46
C LEU A 83 -2.92 2.65 -8.60
N VAL A 84 -2.32 2.48 -9.79
CA VAL A 84 -0.95 2.90 -10.09
C VAL A 84 -0.77 4.42 -10.00
N GLN A 85 -1.76 5.19 -10.46
CA GLN A 85 -1.62 6.65 -10.55
C GLN A 85 -1.96 7.39 -9.25
N ILE A 86 -2.87 6.84 -8.43
CA ILE A 86 -3.45 7.58 -7.30
C ILE A 86 -3.27 6.82 -5.99
N HIS A 87 -3.74 5.57 -5.93
CA HIS A 87 -3.93 4.92 -4.64
C HIS A 87 -2.63 4.34 -4.07
N LEU A 88 -1.85 3.62 -4.87
CA LEU A 88 -0.60 3.01 -4.42
C LEU A 88 0.46 4.07 -4.06
N PRO A 89 0.72 5.11 -4.87
CA PRO A 89 1.65 6.16 -4.48
C PRO A 89 1.24 6.86 -3.18
N LYS A 90 -0.07 7.08 -2.97
CA LYS A 90 -0.54 7.75 -1.76
C LYS A 90 -0.44 6.87 -0.51
N LEU A 91 -0.64 5.55 -0.65
CA LEU A 91 -0.46 4.61 0.45
C LEU A 91 1.03 4.45 0.82
N ASP A 92 1.91 4.50 -0.18
CA ASP A 92 3.37 4.51 -0.02
C ASP A 92 3.85 5.82 0.63
N ASP A 93 3.31 6.98 0.25
CA ASP A 93 3.53 8.27 0.94
C ASP A 93 3.12 8.18 2.42
N TYR A 94 2.01 7.49 2.72
CA TYR A 94 1.58 7.24 4.08
C TYR A 94 2.43 6.18 4.77
N GLY A 95 3.42 5.58 4.11
CA GLY A 95 4.29 4.53 4.61
C GLY A 95 3.54 3.35 5.21
N LEU A 96 2.39 2.99 4.63
CA LEU A 96 1.60 1.83 5.06
C LEU A 96 1.84 0.60 4.16
N ILE A 97 2.29 0.85 2.93
CA ILE A 97 2.72 -0.16 1.96
C ILE A 97 4.10 0.23 1.43
N ASP A 98 4.79 -0.73 0.83
CA ASP A 98 5.95 -0.52 -0.04
C ASP A 98 5.52 -0.82 -1.47
N TYR A 99 5.53 0.20 -2.32
CA TYR A 99 5.11 0.10 -3.71
C TYR A 99 6.29 0.13 -4.69
N ASP A 100 6.64 -1.03 -5.27
CA ASP A 100 7.63 -1.12 -6.34
C ASP A 100 6.95 -1.10 -7.72
N ARG A 101 7.07 0.06 -8.38
CA ARG A 101 6.55 0.28 -9.74
C ARG A 101 7.31 -0.49 -10.82
N ARG A 102 8.56 -0.90 -10.59
CA ARG A 102 9.37 -1.64 -11.57
C ARG A 102 8.99 -3.11 -11.63
N SER A 103 8.79 -3.73 -10.47
CA SER A 103 8.32 -5.12 -10.36
C SER A 103 6.80 -5.25 -10.45
N GLU A 104 6.07 -4.14 -10.40
CA GLU A 104 4.60 -4.10 -10.28
C GLU A 104 4.09 -4.89 -9.07
N THR A 105 4.78 -4.76 -7.94
CA THR A 105 4.42 -5.43 -6.68
C THR A 105 4.18 -4.44 -5.55
N VAL A 106 3.34 -4.85 -4.62
CA VAL A 106 3.05 -4.11 -3.40
C VAL A 106 3.25 -5.04 -2.21
N CYS A 107 3.96 -4.56 -1.19
CA CYS A 107 4.17 -5.28 0.06
C CYS A 107 3.57 -4.50 1.23
N CYS A 108 3.11 -5.21 2.25
CA CYS A 108 2.69 -4.59 3.51
C CYS A 108 3.93 -4.16 4.33
N THR A 109 3.94 -2.92 4.85
CA THR A 109 5.09 -2.40 5.63
C THR A 109 4.86 -2.39 7.13
N TYR A 110 3.65 -2.66 7.62
CA TYR A 110 3.28 -2.31 9.00
C TYR A 110 2.44 -3.35 9.74
N ALA A 111 2.68 -3.39 11.05
CA ALA A 111 1.71 -3.71 12.10
C ALA A 111 1.85 -2.72 13.27
N PRO A 112 0.93 -1.74 13.39
CA PRO A 112 0.45 -1.24 14.67
C PRO A 112 -0.99 -1.75 14.87
N ASP A 113 -1.30 -2.29 16.05
CA ASP A 113 -2.66 -2.77 16.40
C ASP A 113 -3.77 -1.77 16.02
N LEU A 114 -3.46 -0.46 16.05
CA LEU A 114 -4.35 0.62 15.63
C LEU A 114 -4.78 0.55 14.16
N LEU A 115 -3.93 0.11 13.24
CA LEU A 115 -4.30 -0.06 11.84
C LEU A 115 -5.26 -1.24 11.70
N ASP A 116 -5.01 -2.36 12.39
CA ASP A 116 -5.87 -3.53 12.36
C ASP A 116 -7.25 -3.23 12.92
N ASP A 117 -7.32 -2.58 14.09
CA ASP A 117 -8.58 -2.11 14.69
C ASP A 117 -9.36 -1.19 13.72
N ALA A 118 -8.65 -0.27 13.07
CA ALA A 118 -9.26 0.66 12.13
C ALA A 118 -9.71 -0.03 10.83
N LEU A 119 -8.99 -1.05 10.37
CA LEU A 119 -9.38 -1.88 9.23
C LEU A 119 -10.60 -2.73 9.57
N ASP A 120 -10.73 -3.27 10.78
CA ASP A 120 -11.90 -4.04 11.21
C ASP A 120 -13.18 -3.20 11.23
N ILE A 121 -13.08 -1.96 11.76
CA ILE A 121 -14.18 -1.00 11.71
C ILE A 121 -14.54 -0.69 10.26
N ALA A 122 -13.53 -0.45 9.42
CA ALA A 122 -13.77 -0.06 8.05
C ALA A 122 -14.31 -1.21 7.20
N ALA A 123 -13.90 -2.45 7.44
CA ALA A 123 -14.41 -3.65 6.77
C ALA A 123 -15.90 -3.83 7.05
N THR A 124 -16.32 -3.53 8.29
CA THR A 124 -17.75 -3.51 8.66
C THR A 124 -18.54 -2.47 7.85
N ILE A 125 -17.95 -1.28 7.60
CA ILE A 125 -18.60 -0.22 6.81
C ILE A 125 -18.70 -0.63 5.33
N ASP A 126 -17.66 -1.26 4.81
CA ASP A 126 -17.55 -1.65 3.40
C ASP A 126 -18.31 -2.94 3.06
N ASN A 127 -18.81 -3.67 4.06
CA ASN A 127 -19.26 -5.06 3.93
C ASN A 127 -18.19 -5.92 3.22
N TYR A 128 -16.93 -5.68 3.56
CA TYR A 128 -15.82 -6.44 2.99
C TYR A 128 -15.84 -7.87 3.55
N PRO A 129 -15.83 -8.90 2.69
CA PRO A 129 -16.02 -10.30 3.08
C PRO A 129 -14.83 -10.91 3.83
#